data_AF-A0A6I0K5E1-F1
#
_entry.id   AF-A0A6I0K5E1-F1
#
_cell.length_a   1.000
_cell.length_b   1.000
_cell.length_c   1.000
_cell.angle_alpha   90.00
_cell.angle_beta   90.00
_cell.angle_gamma   90.00
#
_symmetry.space_group_name_H-M   'P 1'
#
loop_
_entity.id
_entity.type
_entity.pdbx_description
1 polymer ?
#
loop_
_entity_poly.entity_id
_entity_poly.type
_entity_poly.pdbx_seq_one_letter_code
_entity_poly.pdbx_strand_id
1 'polypeptide(L)' 'CTVGITAENLLHVQLHELLESIASGQAAAFYDEDGLLLGGGIII' A
#
# COMPACT_ATOMS: atom_id res chain seq x y z
N CYS A 1 -6.81 -4.91 -1.20
CA CYS A 1 -5.77 -5.08 -0.15
C CYS A 1 -6.32 -4.59 1.19
N THR A 2 -5.73 -5.01 2.30
CA THR A 2 -6.04 -4.47 3.64
C THR A 2 -4.85 -3.66 4.13
N VAL A 3 -5.09 -2.45 4.63
CA VAL A 3 -4.05 -1.55 5.14
C VAL A 3 -4.25 -1.35 6.65
N GLY A 4 -3.19 -1.51 7.42
CA GLY A 4 -3.16 -1.23 8.86
C GLY A 4 -1.94 -0.37 9.23
N ILE A 5 -2.05 0.38 10.33
CA ILE A 5 -0.94 1.17 10.87
C ILE A 5 -0.21 0.33 11.92
N THR A 6 1.11 0.23 11.80
CA THR A 6 1.96 -0.44 12.80
C THR A 6 2.27 0.49 13.98
N ALA A 7 2.81 -0.06 15.07
CA ALA A 7 3.27 0.73 16.21
C ALA A 7 4.38 1.75 15.86
N GLU A 8 5.06 1.54 14.73
CA GLU A 8 6.14 2.41 14.22
C GLU A 8 5.63 3.48 13.24
N ASN A 9 4.30 3.64 13.15
CA ASN A 9 3.66 4.58 12.22
C ASN A 9 3.97 4.28 10.74
N LEU A 10 4.16 3.01 10.41
CA LEU A 10 4.27 2.50 9.04
C LEU A 10 2.95 1.89 8.59
N LEU A 11 2.71 1.89 7.28
CA LEU A 11 1.56 1.21 6.69
C LEU A 11 1.94 -0.23 6.38
N HIS A 12 1.30 -1.18 7.06
CA HIS A 12 1.36 -2.58 6.71
C HIS A 12 0.25 -2.89 5.71
N VAL A 13 0.65 -3.23 4.48
CA VAL A 13 -0.26 -3.50 3.36
C VAL A 13 -0.28 -5.00 3.08
N GLN A 14 -1.43 -5.63 3.31
CA GLN A 14 -1.65 -7.03 2.96
C GLN A 14 -2.43 -7.12 1.64
N LEU A 15 -1.81 -7.69 0.62
CA LEU A 15 -2.45 -7.93 -0.66
C LEU A 15 -3.34 -9.17 -0.57
N HIS A 16 -4.54 -9.08 -1.16
CA HIS A 16 -5.50 -10.20 -1.21
C HIS A 16 -5.17 -11.18 -2.33
N GLU A 17 -4.43 -10.72 -3.32
CA GLU A 17 -3.89 -11.46 -4.45
C GLU A 17 -2.39 -11.16 -4.58
N LEU A 18 -1.65 -12.09 -5.19
CA LEU A 18 -0.23 -11.91 -5.45
C LEU A 18 -0.05 -10.80 -6.50
N LEU A 19 0.78 -9.81 -6.17
CA LEU A 19 1.24 -8.82 -7.13
C LEU A 19 2.70 -9.15 -7.48
N GLU A 20 2.94 -9.42 -8.76
CA GLU A 20 4.29 -9.70 -9.24
C GLU A 20 5.12 -8.41 -9.26
N SER A 21 6.40 -8.53 -8.91
CA SER A 21 7.40 -7.44 -9.00
C SER A 21 7.16 -6.23 -8.07
N ILE A 22 7.00 -6.49 -6.78
CA ILE A 22 7.08 -5.45 -5.74
C ILE A 22 8.55 -5.25 -5.36
N ALA A 23 9.04 -4.02 -5.43
CA ALA A 23 10.40 -3.66 -5.02
C ALA A 23 10.40 -2.51 -4.00
N SER A 24 11.34 -2.59 -3.06
CA SER A 24 11.64 -1.49 -2.14
C SER A 24 12.09 -0.25 -2.92
N GLY A 25 11.69 0.93 -2.44
CA GLY A 25 11.91 2.22 -3.07
C GLY A 25 10.87 2.62 -4.12
N GLN A 26 9.96 1.72 -4.52
CA GLN A 26 8.85 2.06 -5.41
C GLN A 26 7.76 2.85 -4.66
N ALA A 27 7.02 3.68 -5.39
CA ALA A 27 5.85 4.35 -4.86
C ALA A 27 4.62 3.42 -4.90
N ALA A 28 3.86 3.40 -3.82
CA ALA A 28 2.54 2.79 -3.74
C ALA A 28 1.48 3.90 -3.65
N ALA A 29 0.36 3.72 -4.36
CA ALA A 29 -0.80 4.59 -4.30
C ALA A 29 -2.02 3.78 -3.86
N PHE A 30 -2.84 4.37 -2.99
CA PHE A 30 -4.06 3.76 -2.48
C PHE A 30 -5.27 4.48 -3.06
N TYR A 31 -6.23 3.71 -3.55
CA TYR A 31 -7.46 4.20 -4.15
C TYR A 31 -8.66 3.64 -3.38
N ASP A 32 -9.76 4.40 -3.34
CA ASP A 32 -11.04 3.87 -2.86
C ASP A 32 -11.75 3.04 -3.94
N GLU A 33 -12.95 2.56 -3.61
CA GLU A 33 -13.77 1.72 -4.49
C GLU A 33 -14.20 2.45 -5.77
N ASP A 34 -14.30 3.78 -5.74
CA ASP A 34 -14.65 4.63 -6.88
C ASP A 34 -13.41 5.03 -7.72
N GLY A 35 -12.21 4.62 -7.29
CA GLY A 35 -10.94 4.93 -7.95
C GLY A 35 -10.38 6.31 -7.61
N LEU A 36 -10.86 6.97 -6.55
CA LEU A 36 -10.28 8.22 -6.06
C LEU A 36 -8.97 7.94 -5.32
N LEU A 37 -7.93 8.74 -5.62
CA LEU A 37 -6.64 8.66 -4.94
C LEU A 37 -6.77 9.12 -3.47
N LEU A 38 -6.56 8.20 -2.54
CA LEU A 38 -6.59 8.46 -1.10
C LEU A 38 -5.23 8.92 -0.56
N GLY A 39 -4.15 8.55 -1.24
CA GLY A 39 -2.78 8.87 -0.84
C GLY A 39 -1.80 7.83 -1.33
N GLY A 40 -0.59 7.86 -0.78
CA GLY A 40 0.46 6.94 -1.15
C GLY A 40 1.65 6.96 -0.20
N GLY A 41 2.67 6.18 -0.53
CA GLY A 41 3.88 6.05 0.25
C GLY A 41 4.99 5.37 -0.55
N ILE A 42 6.15 5.24 0.08
CA ILE A 42 7.28 4.48 -0.48
C ILE A 42 7.30 3.10 0.16
N ILE A 43 7.39 2.08 -0.68
CA ILE A 43 7.57 0.69 -0.26
C ILE A 43 8.97 0.57 0.32
N ILE A 44 9.09 0.03 1.53
CA ILE A 44 10.34 -0.18 2.25
C ILE A 44 10.70 -1.66 2.28
#